data_AF-A0AAW0DJH4-F1
#
_entry.id   AF-A0AAW0DJH4-F1
#
_cell.length_a   1.000
_cell.length_b   1.000
_cell.length_c   1.000
_cell.angle_alpha   90.00
_cell.angle_beta   90.00
_cell.angle_gamma   90.00
#
_symmetry.space_group_name_H-M   'P 1'
#
loop_
_entity.id
_entity.type
_entity.pdbx_description
1 polymer ?
#
loop_
_entity_poly.entity_id
_entity_poly.type
_entity_poly.pdbx_seq_one_letter_code
_entity_poly.pdbx_strand_id
1 'polypeptide(L)'
;MRRLSSPRRNASPSRARLKVPNALPDVLWTSLSALRESSDAFPPLKSAVGGAVAICTIVERTKHSQSDARALALRIKDILDVLADAVPDGNEIPPTMMSSIAAFSTLLHEIEVYLAKIFSSSKMSRLIHLNRNENVLMEYKAQLNDAYRDFLAASTLRLEIQQAELTMRQKQLALQQEQLSQQQTHFSVQQLQSQSEIRGISSKTDGVLFYSRLTCFFGQPLMLPYQSHHNPFRPDTHRPMLAGQRARGDIWPIFFFNFRLRMGA
;
A
#
# COMPACT_ATOMS: atom_id res chain seq x y z
N MET A 1 -35.14 17.83 -66.03
CA MET A 1 -34.11 16.94 -65.44
C MET A 1 -33.66 17.48 -64.08
N ARG A 2 -34.10 16.90 -62.97
CA ARG A 2 -33.53 17.13 -61.62
C ARG A 2 -33.39 15.77 -60.96
N ARG A 3 -32.15 15.29 -60.80
CA ARG A 3 -31.82 14.05 -60.10
C ARG A 3 -31.76 14.35 -58.61
N LEU A 4 -32.67 13.76 -57.83
CA LEU A 4 -32.65 13.81 -56.38
C LEU A 4 -31.57 12.86 -55.86
N SER A 5 -30.59 13.43 -55.19
CA SER A 5 -29.47 12.79 -54.52
C SER A 5 -29.94 12.06 -53.27
N SER A 6 -29.65 10.75 -53.17
CA SER A 6 -30.01 9.93 -52.02
C SER A 6 -29.15 10.26 -50.78
N PRO A 7 -29.68 10.19 -49.55
CA PRO A 7 -28.90 10.40 -48.34
C PRO A 7 -27.98 9.21 -48.06
N ARG A 8 -26.72 9.56 -47.78
CA ARG A 8 -25.60 8.72 -47.38
C ARG A 8 -25.96 8.00 -46.07
N ARG A 9 -26.03 6.66 -46.10
CA ARG A 9 -26.19 5.82 -44.90
C ARG A 9 -24.91 5.91 -44.07
N ASN A 10 -25.02 6.47 -42.88
CA ASN A 10 -23.95 6.46 -41.88
C ASN A 10 -23.78 5.01 -41.41
N ALA A 11 -22.67 4.39 -41.81
CA ALA A 11 -22.27 3.09 -41.32
C ALA A 11 -21.94 3.22 -39.83
N SER A 12 -22.75 2.59 -38.99
CA SER A 12 -22.51 2.48 -37.56
C SER A 12 -21.12 1.86 -37.32
N PRO A 13 -20.34 2.38 -36.36
CA PRO A 13 -19.06 1.78 -36.01
C PRO A 13 -19.35 0.38 -35.47
N SER A 14 -18.93 -0.62 -36.25
CA SER A 14 -18.90 -2.01 -35.84
C SER A 14 -18.12 -2.09 -34.53
N ARG A 15 -18.87 -2.23 -33.41
CA ARG A 15 -18.32 -2.55 -32.09
C ARG A 15 -17.47 -3.79 -32.29
N ALA A 16 -16.15 -3.60 -32.29
CA ALA A 16 -15.19 -4.68 -32.18
C ALA A 16 -15.57 -5.46 -30.92
N ARG A 17 -16.26 -6.58 -31.09
CA ARG A 17 -16.49 -7.55 -30.03
C ARG A 17 -15.12 -8.05 -29.63
N LEU A 18 -14.58 -7.48 -28.56
CA LEU A 18 -13.49 -8.06 -27.80
C LEU A 18 -13.87 -9.52 -27.56
N LYS A 19 -13.18 -10.44 -28.25
CA LYS A 19 -13.26 -11.87 -27.99
C LYS A 19 -12.68 -12.06 -26.60
N VAL A 20 -13.53 -11.92 -25.58
CA VAL A 20 -13.18 -12.33 -24.22
C VAL A 20 -12.95 -13.84 -24.30
N PRO A 21 -11.77 -14.34 -23.90
CA PRO A 21 -11.47 -15.77 -23.88
C PRO A 21 -12.58 -16.54 -23.15
N ASN A 22 -12.99 -17.67 -23.71
CA ASN A 22 -14.16 -18.42 -23.24
C ASN A 22 -13.91 -19.22 -21.95
N ALA A 23 -12.69 -19.23 -21.43
CA ALA A 23 -12.31 -19.86 -20.16
C ALA A 23 -11.88 -18.79 -19.16
N LEU A 24 -12.04 -19.04 -17.86
CA LEU A 24 -11.33 -18.21 -16.87
C LEU A 24 -9.82 -18.38 -17.13
N PRO A 25 -9.02 -17.32 -16.96
CA PRO A 25 -7.59 -17.42 -17.18
C PRO A 25 -6.97 -18.39 -16.15
N ASP A 26 -6.12 -19.32 -16.59
CA ASP A 26 -5.40 -20.25 -15.71
C ASP A 26 -4.66 -19.51 -14.57
N VAL A 27 -4.23 -18.27 -14.86
CA VAL A 27 -3.63 -17.33 -13.90
C VAL A 27 -4.52 -17.11 -12.67
N LEU A 28 -5.84 -17.00 -12.84
CA LEU A 28 -6.77 -16.82 -11.73
C LEU A 28 -6.80 -18.05 -10.80
N TRP A 29 -6.74 -19.25 -11.35
CA TRP A 29 -6.69 -20.47 -10.54
C TRP A 29 -5.39 -20.58 -9.77
N THR A 30 -4.27 -20.24 -10.42
CA THR A 30 -2.97 -20.26 -9.75
C THR A 30 -2.92 -19.25 -8.61
N SER A 31 -3.45 -18.03 -8.79
CA SER A 31 -3.44 -17.01 -7.74
C SER A 31 -4.35 -17.40 -6.57
N LEU A 32 -5.56 -17.89 -6.84
CA LEU A 32 -6.48 -18.32 -5.78
C LEU A 32 -5.94 -19.55 -5.02
N SER A 33 -5.21 -20.43 -5.69
CA SER A 33 -4.60 -21.60 -5.04
C SER A 33 -3.44 -21.19 -4.14
N ALA A 34 -2.55 -20.31 -4.62
CA ALA A 34 -1.48 -19.74 -3.81
C ALA A 34 -2.04 -18.98 -2.61
N LEU A 35 -3.10 -18.19 -2.82
CA LEU A 35 -3.76 -17.44 -1.76
C LEU A 35 -4.45 -18.34 -0.74
N ARG A 36 -5.01 -19.47 -1.18
CA ARG A 36 -5.59 -20.46 -0.28
C ARG A 36 -4.54 -21.04 0.66
N GLU A 37 -3.37 -21.40 0.14
CA GLU A 37 -2.25 -21.92 0.94
C GLU A 37 -1.72 -20.87 1.92
N SER A 38 -1.56 -19.60 1.50
CA SER A 38 -1.11 -18.54 2.40
C SER A 38 -2.15 -18.15 3.46
N SER A 39 -3.43 -18.32 3.16
CA SER A 39 -4.53 -18.02 4.08
C SER A 39 -4.72 -19.04 5.20
N ASP A 40 -3.98 -20.16 5.22
CA ASP A 40 -4.16 -21.22 6.22
C ASP A 40 -3.91 -20.74 7.67
N ALA A 41 -3.08 -19.71 7.84
CA ALA A 41 -2.85 -19.06 9.14
C ALA A 41 -3.96 -18.06 9.55
N PHE A 42 -4.91 -17.76 8.65
CA PHE A 42 -5.92 -16.71 8.81
C PHE A 42 -7.32 -17.26 8.51
N PRO A 43 -8.01 -17.88 9.50
CA PRO A 43 -9.31 -18.53 9.31
C PRO A 43 -10.38 -17.70 8.55
N PRO A 44 -10.58 -16.39 8.83
CA PRO A 44 -11.59 -15.61 8.10
C PRO A 44 -11.20 -15.39 6.63
N LEU A 45 -9.91 -15.22 6.34
CA LEU A 45 -9.42 -15.09 4.96
C LEU A 45 -9.55 -16.42 4.21
N LYS A 46 -9.21 -17.55 4.85
CA LYS A 46 -9.37 -18.89 4.28
C LYS A 46 -10.81 -19.17 3.85
N SER A 47 -11.77 -18.78 4.68
CA SER A 47 -13.20 -18.89 4.36
C SER A 47 -13.57 -18.07 3.12
N ALA A 48 -13.11 -16.81 3.05
CA ALA A 48 -13.35 -15.95 1.90
C ALA A 48 -12.72 -16.51 0.60
N VAL A 49 -11.46 -16.96 0.66
CA VAL A 49 -10.77 -17.57 -0.48
C VAL A 49 -11.46 -18.86 -0.93
N GLY A 50 -11.92 -19.69 0.02
CA GLY A 50 -12.71 -20.88 -0.26
C GLY A 50 -14.02 -20.57 -1.01
N GLY A 51 -14.75 -19.55 -0.56
CA GLY A 51 -15.96 -19.07 -1.24
C GLY A 51 -15.68 -18.57 -2.66
N ALA A 52 -14.60 -17.81 -2.86
CA ALA A 52 -14.20 -17.35 -4.19
C ALA A 52 -13.84 -18.50 -5.14
N VAL A 53 -13.12 -19.51 -4.65
CA VAL A 53 -12.80 -20.74 -5.40
C VAL A 53 -14.08 -21.49 -5.80
N ALA A 54 -15.06 -21.59 -4.89
CA ALA A 54 -16.35 -22.21 -5.18
C ALA A 54 -17.13 -21.45 -6.27
N ILE A 55 -17.19 -20.12 -6.16
CA ILE A 55 -17.81 -19.25 -7.18
C ILE A 55 -17.14 -19.45 -8.54
N CYS A 56 -15.80 -19.41 -8.61
CA CYS A 56 -15.08 -19.61 -9.87
C CYS A 56 -15.38 -20.98 -10.48
N THR A 57 -15.42 -22.04 -9.65
CA THR A 57 -15.77 -23.40 -10.08
C THR A 57 -17.18 -23.46 -10.69
N ILE A 58 -18.15 -22.79 -10.07
CA ILE A 58 -19.53 -22.71 -10.55
C ILE A 58 -19.60 -21.96 -11.89
N VAL A 59 -18.88 -20.84 -12.00
CA VAL A 59 -18.82 -20.00 -13.21
C VAL A 59 -18.21 -20.77 -14.39
N GLU A 60 -17.18 -21.59 -14.17
CA GLU A 60 -16.55 -22.40 -15.22
C GLU A 60 -17.39 -23.57 -15.70
N ARG A 61 -18.03 -24.30 -14.77
CA ARG A 61 -18.88 -25.45 -15.11
C ARG A 61 -20.09 -25.05 -15.96
N THR A 62 -20.45 -23.77 -15.90
CA THR A 62 -21.57 -23.23 -16.66
C THR A 62 -21.12 -22.83 -18.06
N LYS A 63 -21.31 -23.73 -19.04
CA LYS A 63 -20.94 -23.52 -20.47
C LYS A 63 -21.56 -22.27 -21.14
N HIS A 64 -22.67 -21.75 -20.61
CA HIS A 64 -23.36 -20.55 -21.09
C HIS A 64 -23.17 -19.32 -20.18
N SER A 65 -22.24 -19.41 -19.23
CA SER A 65 -22.01 -18.39 -18.21
C SER A 65 -21.83 -17.01 -18.81
N GLN A 66 -22.78 -16.14 -18.45
CA GLN A 66 -22.88 -14.75 -18.86
C GLN A 66 -21.58 -14.02 -18.51
N SER A 67 -21.19 -13.06 -19.37
CA SER A 67 -20.04 -12.16 -19.15
C SER A 67 -19.97 -11.61 -17.73
N ASP A 68 -21.13 -11.44 -17.10
CA ASP A 68 -21.28 -10.75 -15.82
C ASP A 68 -20.85 -11.65 -14.65
N ALA A 69 -21.14 -12.95 -14.70
CA ALA A 69 -20.69 -13.89 -13.68
C ALA A 69 -19.15 -14.06 -13.71
N ARG A 70 -18.54 -13.98 -14.90
CA ARG A 70 -17.08 -13.94 -15.04
C ARG A 70 -16.48 -12.63 -14.55
N ALA A 71 -17.13 -11.51 -14.88
CA ALA A 71 -16.70 -10.20 -14.38
C ALA A 71 -16.78 -10.14 -12.85
N LEU A 72 -17.78 -10.79 -12.23
CA LEU A 72 -17.88 -10.94 -10.79
C LEU A 72 -16.72 -11.79 -10.23
N ALA A 73 -16.43 -12.95 -10.82
CA ALA A 73 -15.32 -13.81 -10.39
C ALA A 73 -13.95 -13.10 -10.46
N LEU A 74 -13.68 -12.38 -11.56
CA LEU A 74 -12.47 -11.56 -11.70
C LEU A 74 -12.43 -10.46 -10.63
N ARG A 75 -13.57 -9.80 -10.36
CA ARG A 75 -13.64 -8.75 -9.35
C ARG A 75 -13.39 -9.27 -7.94
N ILE A 76 -13.89 -10.47 -7.61
CA ILE A 76 -13.65 -11.13 -6.33
C ILE A 76 -12.16 -11.43 -6.17
N LYS A 77 -11.51 -11.97 -7.22
CA LYS A 77 -10.05 -12.19 -7.23
C LYS A 77 -9.29 -10.89 -6.95
N ASP A 78 -9.59 -9.80 -7.68
CA ASP A 78 -8.88 -8.54 -7.50
C ASP A 78 -8.99 -8.02 -6.05
N ILE A 79 -10.15 -8.20 -5.42
CA ILE A 79 -10.35 -7.80 -4.02
C ILE A 79 -9.58 -8.71 -3.07
N LEU A 80 -9.57 -10.02 -3.33
CA LEU A 80 -8.83 -10.99 -2.52
C LEU A 80 -7.32 -10.77 -2.59
N ASP A 81 -6.78 -10.43 -3.75
CA ASP A 81 -5.36 -10.10 -3.90
C ASP A 81 -4.99 -8.88 -3.05
N VAL A 82 -5.83 -7.82 -3.10
CA VAL A 82 -5.61 -6.63 -2.25
C VAL A 82 -5.74 -6.96 -0.76
N LEU A 83 -6.68 -7.83 -0.38
CA LEU A 83 -6.82 -8.29 1.01
C LEU A 83 -5.56 -9.05 1.45
N ALA A 84 -5.02 -9.91 0.59
CA ALA A 84 -3.81 -10.68 0.86
C ALA A 84 -2.62 -9.76 1.16
N ASP A 85 -2.43 -8.75 0.31
CA ASP A 85 -1.34 -7.78 0.44
C ASP A 85 -1.51 -6.88 1.68
N ALA A 86 -2.75 -6.65 2.12
CA ALA A 86 -3.07 -5.79 3.24
C ALA A 86 -3.01 -6.49 4.61
N VAL A 87 -3.02 -7.83 4.66
CA VAL A 87 -2.91 -8.58 5.92
C VAL A 87 -1.43 -8.70 6.31
N PRO A 88 -0.97 -8.04 7.39
CA PRO A 88 0.42 -8.13 7.81
C PRO A 88 0.75 -9.53 8.33
N ASP A 89 1.91 -10.05 7.96
CA ASP A 89 2.44 -11.32 8.46
C ASP A 89 2.53 -11.31 9.99
N GLY A 90 1.63 -12.06 10.64
CA GLY A 90 1.74 -12.42 12.06
C GLY A 90 1.41 -11.35 13.11
N ASN A 91 0.91 -10.17 12.72
CA ASN A 91 0.50 -9.14 13.69
C ASN A 91 -1.01 -9.09 13.88
N GLU A 92 -1.41 -8.83 15.13
CA GLU A 92 -2.80 -8.66 15.60
C GLU A 92 -3.66 -7.95 14.55
N ILE A 93 -4.57 -8.67 13.91
CA ILE A 93 -5.55 -8.06 13.00
C ILE A 93 -6.56 -7.31 13.87
N PRO A 94 -6.82 -6.01 13.62
CA PRO A 94 -7.78 -5.24 14.37
C PRO A 94 -9.16 -5.92 14.30
N PRO A 95 -9.93 -5.90 15.39
CA PRO A 95 -11.25 -6.51 15.40
C PRO A 95 -12.16 -5.93 14.31
N THR A 96 -12.02 -4.64 13.99
CA THR A 96 -12.76 -3.98 12.91
C THR A 96 -12.45 -4.58 11.53
N MET A 97 -11.17 -4.77 11.20
CA MET A 97 -10.73 -5.39 9.96
C MET A 97 -11.18 -6.85 9.89
N MET A 98 -11.11 -7.59 11.01
CA MET A 98 -11.58 -8.96 11.10
C MET A 98 -13.10 -9.05 10.87
N SER A 99 -13.90 -8.12 11.41
CA SER A 99 -15.34 -8.04 11.14
C SER A 99 -15.64 -7.77 9.67
N SER A 100 -14.89 -6.87 9.01
CA SER A 100 -15.06 -6.62 7.58
C SER A 100 -14.72 -7.84 6.71
N ILE A 101 -13.64 -8.57 7.03
CA ILE A 101 -13.28 -9.81 6.32
C ILE A 101 -14.35 -10.89 6.53
N ALA A 102 -14.88 -11.01 7.76
CA ALA A 102 -15.97 -11.95 8.05
C ALA A 102 -17.25 -11.61 7.26
N ALA A 103 -17.64 -10.33 7.22
CA ALA A 103 -18.78 -9.87 6.42
C ALA A 103 -18.58 -10.17 4.93
N PHE A 104 -17.37 -9.94 4.41
CA PHE A 104 -17.00 -10.29 3.04
C PHE A 104 -17.10 -11.79 2.77
N SER A 105 -16.62 -12.64 3.69
CA SER A 105 -16.77 -14.09 3.56
C SER A 105 -18.23 -14.54 3.53
N THR A 106 -19.09 -13.94 4.36
CA THR A 106 -20.53 -14.23 4.36
C THR A 106 -21.17 -13.87 3.02
N LEU A 107 -20.85 -12.69 2.48
CA LEU A 107 -21.34 -12.25 1.16
C LEU A 107 -20.89 -13.20 0.04
N LEU A 108 -19.64 -13.67 0.08
CA LEU A 108 -19.16 -14.66 -0.90
C LEU A 108 -19.94 -15.97 -0.82
N HIS A 109 -20.24 -16.45 0.39
CA HIS A 109 -21.04 -17.66 0.56
C HIS A 109 -22.49 -17.47 0.06
N GLU A 110 -23.10 -16.31 0.30
CA GLU A 110 -24.43 -15.99 -0.25
C GLU A 110 -24.44 -15.99 -1.78
N ILE A 111 -23.42 -15.39 -2.40
CA ILE A 111 -23.23 -15.40 -3.86
C ILE A 111 -23.05 -16.83 -4.37
N GLU A 112 -22.23 -17.64 -3.70
CA GLU A 112 -22.01 -19.05 -4.04
C GLU A 112 -23.34 -19.82 -4.06
N VAL A 113 -24.13 -19.74 -2.98
CA VAL A 113 -25.43 -20.41 -2.84
C VAL A 113 -26.40 -19.93 -3.92
N TYR A 114 -26.45 -18.62 -4.17
CA TYR A 114 -27.30 -18.03 -5.20
C TYR A 114 -26.95 -18.52 -6.60
N LEU A 115 -25.67 -18.51 -6.96
CA LEU A 115 -25.18 -19.00 -8.26
C LEU A 115 -25.44 -20.50 -8.39
N ALA A 116 -25.13 -21.32 -7.37
CA ALA A 116 -25.40 -22.75 -7.38
C ALA A 116 -26.89 -23.05 -7.59
N LYS A 117 -27.79 -22.28 -6.96
CA LYS A 117 -29.24 -22.40 -7.13
C LYS A 117 -29.70 -22.03 -8.55
N ILE A 118 -29.16 -20.96 -9.14
CA ILE A 118 -29.47 -20.60 -10.53
C ILE A 118 -29.04 -21.71 -11.48
N PHE A 119 -27.80 -22.21 -11.34
CA PHE A 119 -27.21 -23.14 -12.30
C PHE A 119 -27.71 -24.59 -12.15
N SER A 120 -28.16 -25.00 -10.96
CA SER A 120 -28.74 -26.33 -10.74
C SER A 120 -30.14 -26.50 -11.35
N SER A 121 -30.86 -25.41 -11.67
CA SER A 121 -32.28 -25.43 -12.06
C SER A 121 -32.61 -25.73 -13.55
N SER A 122 -31.68 -26.27 -14.34
CA SER A 122 -31.88 -26.47 -15.80
C SER A 122 -32.96 -27.53 -16.11
N LYS A 123 -34.05 -27.22 -16.86
CA LYS A 123 -34.04 -26.90 -18.32
C LYS A 123 -34.86 -25.66 -18.77
N MET A 124 -35.61 -24.96 -17.91
CA MET A 124 -36.64 -23.98 -18.35
C MET A 124 -36.55 -22.54 -17.81
N SER A 125 -35.49 -22.11 -17.13
CA SER A 125 -35.28 -20.68 -16.83
C SER A 125 -34.75 -19.87 -18.05
N ARG A 126 -35.12 -20.31 -19.27
CA ARG A 126 -34.32 -20.11 -20.49
C ARG A 126 -34.29 -18.69 -21.05
N LEU A 127 -35.21 -17.79 -20.70
CA LEU A 127 -35.24 -16.44 -21.30
C LEU A 127 -35.81 -15.34 -20.38
N ILE A 128 -36.66 -15.66 -19.41
CA ILE A 128 -37.47 -14.64 -18.68
C ILE A 128 -36.77 -14.10 -17.40
N HIS A 129 -35.70 -14.74 -16.92
CA HIS A 129 -34.95 -14.29 -15.73
C HIS A 129 -33.62 -13.59 -16.01
N LEU A 130 -33.25 -13.38 -17.28
CA LEU A 130 -31.97 -12.76 -17.64
C LEU A 130 -31.78 -11.39 -16.99
N ASN A 131 -32.82 -10.53 -17.03
CA ASN A 131 -32.78 -9.18 -16.46
C ASN A 131 -32.94 -9.15 -14.93
N ARG A 132 -33.74 -10.07 -14.37
CA ARG A 132 -33.93 -10.13 -12.90
C ARG A 132 -32.67 -10.62 -12.20
N ASN A 133 -31.98 -11.60 -12.80
CA ASN A 133 -30.72 -12.10 -12.28
C ASN A 133 -29.59 -11.08 -12.48
N GLU A 134 -29.62 -10.28 -13.54
CA GLU A 134 -28.67 -9.18 -13.73
C GLU A 134 -28.77 -8.15 -12.61
N ASN A 135 -29.99 -7.74 -12.23
CA ASN A 135 -30.18 -6.80 -11.11
C ASN A 135 -29.65 -7.36 -9.78
N VAL A 136 -29.90 -8.65 -9.49
CA VAL A 136 -29.41 -9.28 -8.26
C VAL A 136 -27.88 -9.45 -8.29
N LEU A 137 -27.29 -9.81 -9.44
CA LEU A 137 -25.84 -9.89 -9.58
C LEU A 137 -25.18 -8.52 -9.44
N MET A 138 -25.82 -7.48 -9.98
CA MET A 138 -25.39 -6.08 -9.82
C MET A 138 -25.52 -5.61 -8.37
N GLU A 139 -26.56 -6.03 -7.66
CA GLU A 139 -26.72 -5.78 -6.23
C GLU A 139 -25.62 -6.44 -5.41
N TYR A 140 -25.33 -7.74 -5.64
CA TYR A 140 -24.19 -8.40 -5.00
C TYR A 140 -22.85 -7.74 -5.34
N LYS A 141 -22.67 -7.30 -6.58
CA LYS A 141 -21.48 -6.55 -6.98
C LYS A 141 -21.38 -5.21 -6.24
N ALA A 142 -22.50 -4.52 -5.99
CA ALA A 142 -22.52 -3.30 -5.20
C ALA A 142 -22.16 -3.59 -3.74
N GLN A 143 -22.83 -4.56 -3.10
CA GLN A 143 -22.56 -4.98 -1.72
C GLN A 143 -21.10 -5.42 -1.52
N LEU A 144 -20.54 -6.14 -2.49
CA LEU A 144 -19.15 -6.59 -2.47
C LEU A 144 -18.16 -5.41 -2.57
N ASN A 145 -18.48 -4.39 -3.37
CA ASN A 145 -17.66 -3.18 -3.43
C ASN A 145 -17.81 -2.32 -2.17
N ASP A 146 -18.99 -2.28 -1.56
CA ASP A 146 -19.23 -1.54 -0.32
C ASP A 146 -18.48 -2.19 0.85
N ALA A 147 -18.59 -3.51 1.01
CA ALA A 147 -17.80 -4.26 2.01
C ALA A 147 -16.28 -4.08 1.80
N TYR A 148 -15.83 -4.04 0.53
CA TYR A 148 -14.44 -3.78 0.21
C TYR A 148 -14.01 -2.33 0.54
N ARG A 149 -14.87 -1.33 0.30
CA ARG A 149 -14.61 0.06 0.69
C ARG A 149 -14.51 0.21 2.21
N ASP A 150 -15.37 -0.47 2.94
CA ASP A 150 -15.34 -0.48 4.41
C ASP A 150 -14.03 -1.08 4.91
N PHE A 151 -13.56 -2.18 4.30
CA PHE A 151 -12.25 -2.76 4.58
C PHE A 151 -11.09 -1.79 4.27
N LEU A 152 -11.12 -1.11 3.12
CA LEU A 152 -10.09 -0.13 2.76
C LEU A 152 -10.07 1.06 3.71
N ALA A 153 -11.24 1.55 4.14
CA ALA A 153 -11.34 2.62 5.11
C ALA A 153 -10.75 2.20 6.46
N ALA A 154 -11.09 0.99 6.94
CA ALA A 154 -10.58 0.45 8.20
C ALA A 154 -9.05 0.25 8.17
N SER A 155 -8.51 -0.28 7.07
CA SER A 155 -7.06 -0.48 6.91
C SER A 155 -6.30 0.84 6.81
N THR A 156 -6.82 1.83 6.07
CA THR A 156 -6.20 3.16 5.96
C THR A 156 -6.13 3.84 7.33
N LEU A 157 -7.24 3.86 8.07
CA LEU A 157 -7.29 4.43 9.42
C LEU A 157 -6.27 3.77 10.35
N ARG A 158 -6.09 2.45 10.26
CA ARG A 158 -5.08 1.72 11.05
C ARG A 158 -3.67 2.18 10.72
N LEU A 159 -3.33 2.31 9.43
CA LEU A 159 -2.02 2.76 8.99
C LEU A 159 -1.72 4.17 9.49
N GLU A 160 -2.70 5.06 9.46
CA GLU A 160 -2.58 6.42 10.00
C GLU A 160 -2.31 6.42 11.52
N ILE A 161 -3.04 5.59 12.27
CA ILE A 161 -2.81 5.45 13.73
C ILE A 161 -1.39 4.94 14.01
N GLN A 162 -0.94 3.91 13.29
CA GLN A 162 0.40 3.35 13.47
C GLN A 162 1.49 4.37 13.11
N GLN A 163 1.29 5.13 12.03
CA GLN A 163 2.21 6.17 11.62
C GLN A 163 2.28 7.30 12.67
N ALA A 164 1.14 7.70 13.24
CA ALA A 164 1.09 8.68 14.32
C ALA A 164 1.82 8.18 15.58
N GLU A 165 1.64 6.92 15.96
CA GLU A 165 2.32 6.29 17.09
C GLU A 165 3.84 6.26 16.90
N LEU A 166 4.31 5.84 15.73
CA LEU A 166 5.74 5.84 15.41
C LEU A 166 6.33 7.25 15.43
N THR A 167 5.59 8.23 14.93
CA THR A 167 5.99 9.64 14.97
C THR A 167 6.10 10.16 16.41
N MET A 168 5.15 9.79 17.28
CA MET A 168 5.20 10.14 18.70
C MET A 168 6.40 9.50 19.41
N ARG A 169 6.67 8.21 19.15
CA ARG A 169 7.85 7.53 19.69
C ARG A 169 9.15 8.19 19.25
N GLN A 170 9.27 8.56 17.98
CA GLN A 170 10.45 9.27 17.47
C GLN A 170 10.66 10.61 18.18
N LYS A 171 9.59 11.40 18.36
CA LYS A 171 9.68 12.67 19.10
C LYS A 171 10.10 12.45 20.55
N GLN A 172 9.57 11.42 21.22
CA GLN A 172 9.94 11.10 22.59
C GLN A 172 11.42 10.71 22.71
N LEU A 173 11.93 9.91 21.79
CA LEU A 173 13.35 9.54 21.74
C LEU A 173 14.24 10.76 21.48
N ALA A 174 13.82 11.68 20.61
CA ALA A 174 14.54 12.92 20.36
C ALA A 174 14.61 13.81 21.62
N LEU A 175 13.48 13.97 22.33
CA LEU A 175 13.44 14.71 23.60
C LEU A 175 14.33 14.05 24.67
N GLN A 176 14.37 12.72 24.73
CA GLN A 176 15.23 11.99 25.66
C GLN A 176 16.72 12.21 25.34
N GLN A 177 17.09 12.21 24.05
CA GLN A 177 18.45 12.51 23.63
C GLN A 177 18.87 13.94 23.97
N GLU A 178 17.95 14.90 23.80
CA GLU A 178 18.20 16.29 24.18
C GLU A 178 18.45 16.43 25.68
N GLN A 179 17.63 15.81 26.52
CA GLN A 179 17.82 15.81 27.97
C GLN A 179 19.17 15.22 28.40
N LEU A 180 19.58 14.12 27.78
CA LEU A 180 20.88 13.51 28.05
C LEU A 180 22.04 14.43 27.66
N SER A 181 21.93 15.12 26.52
CA SER A 181 22.94 16.10 26.11
C SER A 181 23.04 17.28 27.09
N GLN A 182 21.89 17.79 27.57
CA GLN A 182 21.86 18.85 28.57
C GLN A 182 22.51 18.42 29.89
N GLN A 183 22.26 17.19 30.35
CA GLN A 183 22.92 16.65 31.55
C GLN A 183 24.45 16.54 31.40
N GLN A 184 24.94 16.10 30.24
CA GLN A 184 26.38 16.03 29.97
C GLN A 184 27.03 17.42 29.97
N THR A 185 26.35 18.43 29.40
CA THR A 185 26.86 19.81 29.43
C THR A 185 26.93 20.35 30.85
N HIS A 186 25.89 20.11 31.67
CA HIS A 186 25.87 20.55 33.06
C HIS A 186 27.01 19.90 33.89
N PHE A 187 27.22 18.59 33.72
CA PHE A 187 28.31 17.87 34.39
C PHE A 187 29.69 18.41 33.99
N SER A 188 29.89 18.68 32.70
CA SER A 188 31.16 19.22 32.18
C SER A 188 31.46 20.62 32.75
N VAL A 189 30.44 21.48 32.84
CA VAL A 189 30.57 22.82 33.43
C VAL A 189 30.92 22.74 34.92
N GLN A 190 30.29 21.84 35.68
CA GLN A 190 30.61 21.63 37.10
C GLN A 190 32.04 21.12 37.32
N GLN A 191 32.55 20.25 36.43
CA GLN A 191 33.95 19.80 36.48
C GLN A 191 34.94 20.95 36.24
N LEU A 192 34.64 21.85 35.30
CA LEU A 192 35.49 23.01 35.03
C LEU A 192 35.52 23.99 36.23
N GLN A 193 34.37 24.19 36.89
CA GLN A 193 34.28 25.04 38.08
C GLN A 193 35.12 24.48 39.24
N SER A 194 35.01 23.19 39.55
CA SER A 194 35.80 22.56 40.63
C SER A 194 37.31 22.59 40.36
N GLN A 195 37.76 22.42 39.11
CA GLN A 195 39.16 22.58 38.76
C GLN A 195 39.68 24.02 38.94
N SER A 196 38.83 25.02 38.71
CA SER A 196 39.21 26.43 38.89
C SER A 196 39.39 26.82 40.36
N GLU A 197 38.60 26.25 41.27
CA GLU A 197 38.73 26.46 42.71
C GLU A 197 40.05 25.88 43.25
N ILE A 198 40.46 24.71 42.75
CA ILE A 198 41.75 24.08 43.11
C ILE A 198 42.93 24.95 42.64
N ARG A 199 42.86 25.57 41.45
CA ARG A 199 43.92 26.48 40.97
C ARG A 199 43.96 27.81 41.74
N GLY A 200 42.82 28.31 42.22
CA GLY A 200 42.76 29.57 42.97
C GLY A 200 43.54 29.56 44.29
N ILE A 201 43.61 28.42 44.98
CA ILE A 201 44.29 28.27 46.27
C ILE A 201 45.83 28.26 46.12
N SER A 202 46.34 27.87 44.94
CA SER A 202 47.78 27.82 44.64
C SER A 202 48.42 29.19 44.33
N SER A 203 47.66 30.29 44.31
CA SER A 203 48.16 31.62 43.91
C SER A 203 48.47 32.59 45.06
N LYS A 204 48.28 32.18 46.33
CA LYS A 204 48.50 33.04 47.50
C LYS A 204 49.88 32.93 48.17
N THR A 205 50.80 32.11 47.67
CA THR A 205 52.13 31.94 48.30
C THR A 205 53.33 32.46 47.50
N ASP A 206 53.20 32.87 46.24
CA ASP A 206 54.37 33.32 45.46
C ASP A 206 54.12 34.68 44.79
N GLY A 207 54.02 35.69 45.63
CA GLY A 207 54.18 37.08 45.23
C GLY A 207 55.64 37.49 45.15
N VAL A 208 56.54 36.73 44.49
CA VAL A 208 57.90 37.23 44.19
C VAL A 208 58.41 36.61 42.88
N LEU A 209 58.62 37.49 41.89
CA LEU A 209 59.40 37.33 40.64
C LEU A 209 58.83 36.42 39.54
N PHE A 210 58.01 36.95 38.62
CA PHE A 210 58.06 36.52 37.21
C PHE A 210 57.53 37.61 36.26
N TYR A 211 58.22 38.75 36.22
CA TYR A 211 58.33 39.54 34.99
C TYR A 211 59.59 39.07 34.27
N SER A 212 59.47 38.24 33.23
CA SER A 212 60.42 38.12 32.10
C SER A 212 60.19 36.83 31.30
N ARG A 213 59.31 36.88 30.29
CA ARG A 213 59.50 36.23 28.97
C ARG A 213 58.25 36.39 28.11
N LEU A 214 58.06 37.62 27.62
CA LEU A 214 57.47 37.81 26.31
C LEU A 214 58.54 37.50 25.25
N THR A 215 58.07 37.12 24.07
CA THR A 215 58.78 36.94 22.79
C THR A 215 59.37 35.56 22.51
N CYS A 216 58.67 34.86 21.61
CA CYS A 216 59.16 34.16 20.42
C CYS A 216 58.45 32.82 20.24
N PHE A 217 57.25 32.82 19.65
CA PHE A 217 56.80 31.71 18.78
C PHE A 217 55.73 32.24 17.83
N PHE A 218 56.15 33.20 17.00
CA PHE A 218 55.52 33.44 15.70
C PHE A 218 56.02 32.34 14.75
N GLY A 219 55.10 31.64 14.11
CA GLY A 219 55.37 30.95 12.84
C GLY A 219 55.34 29.43 12.87
N GLN A 220 54.14 28.84 12.83
CA GLN A 220 53.86 27.72 11.90
C GLN A 220 52.42 27.84 11.39
N PRO A 221 52.20 27.93 10.07
CA PRO A 221 50.86 27.89 9.48
C PRO A 221 50.37 26.44 9.45
N LEU A 222 49.39 26.11 10.29
CA LEU A 222 48.65 24.87 10.18
C LEU A 222 47.75 24.96 8.94
N MET A 223 48.21 24.33 7.86
CA MET A 223 47.40 24.01 6.70
C MET A 223 46.15 23.23 7.13
N LEU A 224 44.99 23.84 6.91
CA LEU A 224 43.73 23.13 6.92
C LEU A 224 43.69 22.16 5.72
N PRO A 225 43.36 20.86 5.91
CA PRO A 225 42.98 20.03 4.78
C PRO A 225 41.66 20.55 4.21
N TYR A 226 41.77 21.15 3.03
CA TYR A 226 40.69 21.44 2.11
C TYR A 226 40.02 20.11 1.70
N GLN A 227 39.01 19.66 2.46
CA GLN A 227 38.11 18.62 1.96
C GLN A 227 37.14 19.25 0.97
N SER A 228 37.51 19.09 -0.31
CA SER A 228 36.65 19.27 -1.47
C SER A 228 35.51 18.25 -1.41
N HIS A 229 34.39 18.61 -0.76
CA HIS A 229 33.12 17.97 -1.05
C HIS A 229 32.39 18.77 -2.13
N HIS A 230 32.48 18.24 -3.35
CA HIS A 230 31.54 18.51 -4.42
C HIS A 230 30.10 18.41 -3.87
N ASN A 231 29.38 19.52 -3.93
CA ASN A 231 27.94 19.53 -3.80
C ASN A 231 27.38 19.92 -5.18
N PRO A 232 26.99 18.96 -6.04
CA PRO A 232 26.42 19.28 -7.33
C PRO A 232 24.90 19.34 -7.19
N PHE A 233 24.34 20.42 -6.66
CA PHE A 233 22.92 20.69 -6.86
C PHE A 233 22.64 22.19 -6.87
N ARG A 234 22.80 22.78 -8.07
CA ARG A 234 22.04 23.96 -8.47
C ARG A 234 20.58 23.55 -8.68
N PRO A 235 19.63 24.40 -8.30
CA PRO A 235 18.42 24.57 -9.08
C PRO A 235 18.41 26.00 -9.63
N ASP A 236 19.01 26.20 -10.80
CA ASP A 236 18.66 27.34 -11.64
C ASP A 236 17.39 26.95 -12.39
N THR A 237 16.34 27.73 -12.09
CA THR A 237 15.32 28.24 -13.03
C THR A 237 15.07 27.43 -14.30
N HIS A 238 13.83 27.01 -14.52
CA HIS A 238 13.02 27.51 -15.64
C HIS A 238 11.59 26.96 -15.57
N ARG A 239 10.66 27.90 -15.44
CA ARG A 239 9.28 27.82 -15.92
C ARG A 239 9.25 27.26 -17.35
N PRO A 240 8.24 26.47 -17.70
CA PRO A 240 7.53 26.75 -18.94
C PRO A 240 6.02 26.82 -18.71
N MET A 241 5.44 27.96 -19.09
CA MET A 241 4.10 27.95 -19.67
C MET A 241 4.23 27.28 -21.05
N LEU A 242 3.36 26.32 -21.36
CA LEU A 242 2.33 26.43 -22.40
C LEU A 242 1.69 25.07 -22.72
N ALA A 243 0.37 25.14 -22.84
CA ALA A 243 -0.45 24.48 -23.87
C ALA A 243 -0.25 22.98 -24.14
N GLY A 244 -1.22 22.21 -23.66
CA GLY A 244 -2.04 21.28 -24.46
C GLY A 244 -1.32 20.25 -25.34
N GLN A 245 -1.40 18.98 -24.94
CA GLN A 245 -1.57 17.89 -25.89
C GLN A 245 -2.20 16.65 -25.23
N ARG A 246 -3.23 16.14 -25.92
CA ARG A 246 -3.80 14.80 -25.77
C ARG A 246 -2.72 13.76 -26.06
N ALA A 247 -2.68 12.67 -25.30
CA ALA A 247 -2.79 11.28 -25.80
C ALA A 247 -2.08 10.26 -24.90
N ARG A 248 -2.81 9.16 -24.66
CA ARG A 248 -2.35 7.76 -24.60
C ARG A 248 -1.52 7.31 -23.39
N GLY A 249 -2.26 6.64 -22.50
CA GLY A 249 -1.93 5.42 -21.76
C GLY A 249 -0.49 4.93 -21.77
N ASP A 250 0.10 4.97 -20.57
CA ASP A 250 1.24 4.16 -20.19
C ASP A 250 0.87 3.24 -19.04
N ILE A 251 1.35 2.02 -19.23
CA ILE A 251 1.24 0.81 -18.43
C ILE A 251 2.16 0.97 -17.23
N TRP A 252 1.61 0.87 -16.01
CA TRP A 252 2.40 0.82 -14.79
C TRP A 252 3.14 -0.52 -14.68
N PRO A 253 4.41 -0.54 -14.24
CA PRO A 253 5.14 -1.78 -14.03
C PRO A 253 4.60 -2.50 -12.78
N ILE A 254 4.25 -3.77 -12.97
CA ILE A 254 3.91 -4.71 -11.90
C ILE A 254 5.19 -4.93 -11.07
N PHE A 255 5.20 -4.41 -9.85
CA PHE A 255 6.21 -4.77 -8.85
C PHE A 255 5.97 -6.22 -8.43
N PHE A 256 6.83 -7.13 -8.88
CA PHE A 256 6.97 -8.46 -8.29
C PHE A 256 7.62 -8.31 -6.91
N PHE A 257 6.82 -8.34 -5.84
CA PHE A 257 7.33 -8.51 -4.49
C PHE A 257 7.65 -9.98 -4.24
N ASN A 258 8.93 -10.27 -3.98
CA ASN A 258 9.41 -11.60 -3.62
C ASN A 258 8.94 -11.96 -2.20
N PHE A 259 7.99 -12.89 -2.11
CA PHE A 259 7.53 -13.49 -0.85
C PHE A 259 8.60 -14.48 -0.34
N ARG A 260 9.54 -14.00 0.49
CA ARG A 260 10.57 -14.85 1.10
C ARG A 260 10.08 -15.35 2.46
N LEU A 261 9.38 -16.49 2.43
CA LEU A 261 9.01 -17.26 3.62
C LEU A 261 10.24 -17.59 4.47
N ARG A 262 10.29 -17.05 5.69
CA ARG A 262 11.23 -17.44 6.74
C ARG A 262 10.54 -18.47 7.64
N MET A 263 10.63 -19.75 7.27
CA MET A 263 10.26 -20.85 8.15
C MET A 263 11.39 -21.06 9.18
N GLY A 264 11.09 -20.80 10.45
CA GLY A 264 11.89 -21.25 11.58
C GLY A 264 11.44 -22.65 12.00
N ALA A 265 12.40 -23.55 12.13
CA ALA A 265 12.25 -24.91 12.67
C ALA A 265 12.20 -24.90 14.21
#